data_AF-A0A822CKY3-F1
#
_entry.id   AF-A0A822CKY3-F1
#
_cell.length_a   1.000
_cell.length_b   1.000
_cell.length_c   1.000
_cell.angle_alpha   90.00
_cell.angle_beta   90.00
_cell.angle_gamma   90.00
#
_symmetry.space_group_name_H-M   'P 1'
#
loop_
_entity.id
_entity.type
_entity.pdbx_description
1 polymer ?
#
loop_
_entity_poly.entity_id
_entity_poly.type
_entity_poly.pdbx_seq_one_letter_code
_entity_poly.pdbx_strand_id
1 'polypeptide(L)'
;MTQLKSFHLYTQFNKEPVNVESFLSTFQTQFWFDHHWTFGIHETYLYTIPFHFDNMKDFIEFDQIKSNNSVILNSSKTWSHVKSIDSSNSSKFSLNLIKQLKSKMPNLASLTFSFKLMRNLFTNDNETNQTDITLDSVTTVHCEIDDLKTIKR
;
A
#
# COMPACT_ATOMS: atom_id res chain seq x y z
N MET A 1 14.39 21.08 -28.15
CA MET A 1 14.26 19.62 -27.91
C MET A 1 13.66 19.44 -26.53
N THR A 2 12.53 18.72 -26.43
CA THR A 2 11.91 18.41 -25.14
C THR A 2 12.46 17.08 -24.65
N GLN A 3 13.13 17.09 -23.49
CA GLN A 3 13.66 15.87 -22.87
C GLN A 3 12.70 15.37 -21.78
N LEU A 4 12.45 14.06 -21.77
CA LEU A 4 11.70 13.41 -20.70
C LEU A 4 12.47 13.53 -19.38
N LYS A 5 11.88 14.16 -18.37
CA LYS A 5 12.52 14.35 -17.04
C LYS A 5 12.36 13.13 -16.13
N SER A 6 11.19 12.51 -16.15
CA SER A 6 10.89 11.30 -15.37
C SER A 6 9.75 10.51 -16.01
N PHE A 7 9.72 9.22 -15.71
CA PHE A 7 8.65 8.31 -16.08
C PHE A 7 8.16 7.59 -14.82
N HIS A 8 6.85 7.57 -14.61
CA HIS A 8 6.22 6.94 -13.46
C HIS A 8 5.09 6.04 -13.94
N LEU A 9 5.00 4.86 -13.36
CA LEU A 9 4.00 3.85 -13.71
C LEU A 9 3.25 3.46 -12.45
N TYR A 10 1.94 3.27 -12.59
CA TYR A 10 1.11 2.57 -11.63
C TYR A 10 0.01 1.84 -12.40
N THR A 11 0.05 0.52 -12.37
CA THR A 11 -0.82 -0.33 -13.19
C THR A 11 -1.27 -1.56 -12.41
N GLN A 12 -2.45 -2.06 -12.76
CA GLN A 12 -3.00 -3.32 -12.28
C GLN A 12 -2.93 -4.39 -13.38
N PHE A 13 -2.56 -5.61 -13.02
CA PHE A 13 -2.61 -6.78 -13.89
C PHE A 13 -3.97 -7.48 -13.77
N ASN A 14 -4.46 -8.07 -14.86
CA ASN A 14 -5.73 -8.77 -14.85
C ASN A 14 -5.64 -10.12 -14.12
N LYS A 15 -6.26 -10.16 -12.93
CA LYS A 15 -6.85 -11.28 -12.15
C LYS A 15 -6.11 -12.60 -11.92
N GLU A 16 -5.06 -12.92 -12.65
CA GLU A 16 -4.22 -14.07 -12.30
C GLU A 16 -3.12 -13.63 -11.34
N PRO A 17 -2.91 -14.36 -10.23
CA PRO A 17 -1.84 -14.05 -9.30
C PRO A 17 -0.51 -14.12 -10.07
N VAL A 18 0.11 -12.96 -10.23
CA VAL A 18 1.43 -12.87 -10.84
C VAL A 18 2.41 -13.56 -9.90
N ASN A 19 3.14 -14.55 -10.41
CA ASN A 19 4.30 -15.06 -9.68
C ASN A 19 5.33 -13.93 -9.61
N VAL A 20 5.33 -13.22 -8.47
CA VAL A 20 6.09 -11.99 -8.27
C VAL A 20 7.59 -12.23 -8.47
N GLU A 21 8.12 -13.37 -8.03
CA GLU A 21 9.54 -13.70 -8.20
C GLU A 21 9.90 -13.92 -9.67
N SER A 22 9.08 -14.69 -10.39
CA SER A 22 9.24 -14.91 -11.83
C SER A 22 9.10 -13.61 -12.62
N PHE A 23 8.12 -12.78 -12.26
CA PHE A 23 7.92 -11.47 -12.87
C PHE A 23 9.12 -10.56 -12.63
N LEU A 24 9.61 -10.45 -11.39
CA LEU A 24 10.76 -9.62 -11.08
C LEU A 24 11.99 -10.12 -11.85
N SER A 25 12.26 -11.43 -11.88
CA SER A 25 13.35 -12.01 -12.66
C SER A 25 13.24 -11.70 -14.17
N THR A 26 12.04 -11.86 -14.74
CA THR A 26 11.79 -11.58 -16.17
C THR A 26 11.91 -10.09 -16.48
N PHE A 27 11.35 -9.24 -15.62
CA PHE A 27 11.41 -7.78 -15.77
C PHE A 27 12.86 -7.28 -15.74
N GLN A 28 13.66 -7.82 -14.82
CA GLN A 28 15.08 -7.50 -14.72
C GLN A 28 15.87 -7.93 -15.96
N THR A 29 15.54 -9.08 -16.56
CA THR A 29 16.34 -9.62 -17.66
C THR A 29 15.89 -9.15 -19.04
N GLN A 30 14.60 -8.87 -19.25
CA GLN A 30 14.01 -8.63 -20.58
C GLN A 30 13.52 -7.20 -20.81
N PHE A 31 13.06 -6.51 -19.77
CA PHE A 31 12.38 -5.21 -19.88
C PHE A 31 13.18 -4.07 -19.25
N TRP A 32 14.42 -4.34 -18.82
CA TRP A 32 15.28 -3.37 -18.17
C TRP A 32 15.82 -2.33 -19.17
N PHE A 33 14.97 -1.41 -19.59
CA PHE A 33 15.38 -0.15 -20.22
C PHE A 33 16.20 0.65 -19.18
N ASP A 34 17.49 0.79 -19.43
CA ASP A 34 18.40 1.75 -18.78
C ASP A 34 18.44 1.71 -17.22
N HIS A 35 19.07 0.64 -16.69
CA HIS A 35 19.73 0.41 -15.37
C HIS A 35 19.31 1.08 -14.04
N HIS A 36 18.27 1.89 -13.94
CA HIS A 36 18.01 2.68 -12.70
C HIS A 36 16.56 2.65 -12.21
N TRP A 37 15.70 1.84 -12.81
CA TRP A 37 14.29 1.82 -12.43
C TRP A 37 14.06 0.93 -11.21
N THR A 38 13.41 1.51 -10.19
CA THR A 38 12.98 0.77 -9.00
C THR A 38 11.47 0.57 -9.06
N PHE A 39 11.00 -0.63 -8.72
CA PHE A 39 9.60 -1.00 -8.82
C PHE A 39 9.12 -1.69 -7.56
N GLY A 40 7.89 -1.38 -7.18
CA GLY A 40 7.14 -2.10 -6.15
C GLY A 40 6.03 -2.92 -6.78
N ILE A 41 5.78 -4.07 -6.18
CA ILE A 41 4.68 -4.97 -6.53
C ILE A 41 3.95 -5.33 -5.26
N HIS A 42 2.63 -5.25 -5.31
CA HIS A 42 1.76 -5.76 -4.26
C HIS A 42 0.51 -6.34 -4.93
N GLU A 43 0.05 -7.51 -4.50
CA GLU A 43 -1.09 -8.19 -5.13
C GLU A 43 -0.96 -8.24 -6.67
N THR A 44 -1.85 -7.54 -7.38
CA THR A 44 -1.89 -7.41 -8.84
C THR A 44 -1.37 -6.06 -9.33
N TYR A 45 -0.74 -5.25 -8.48
CA TYR A 45 -0.26 -3.92 -8.84
C TYR A 45 1.25 -3.87 -9.04
N LEU A 46 1.67 -3.15 -10.08
CA LEU A 46 3.06 -2.76 -10.34
C LEU A 46 3.16 -1.24 -10.38
N TYR A 47 4.18 -0.68 -9.74
CA TYR A 47 4.43 0.75 -9.75
C TYR A 47 5.90 1.10 -9.63
N THR A 48 6.28 2.25 -10.16
CA THR A 48 7.61 2.84 -9.95
C THR A 48 7.79 3.30 -8.50
N ILE A 49 9.02 3.21 -8.02
CA ILE A 49 9.47 3.69 -6.71
C ILE A 49 10.53 4.79 -6.90
N PRO A 50 10.52 5.89 -6.12
CA PRO A 50 9.52 6.29 -5.11
C PRO A 50 8.08 6.32 -5.67
N PHE A 51 7.07 6.14 -4.81
CA PHE A 51 5.69 6.19 -5.23
C PHE A 51 5.30 7.66 -5.48
N HIS A 52 4.78 7.95 -6.67
CA HIS A 52 4.50 9.32 -7.15
C HIS A 52 3.02 9.64 -7.28
N PHE A 53 2.14 8.71 -6.92
CA PHE A 53 0.70 8.88 -7.06
C PHE A 53 0.07 9.22 -5.71
N ASP A 54 -1.00 10.02 -5.75
CA ASP A 54 -1.71 10.46 -4.54
C ASP A 54 -2.46 9.31 -3.87
N ASN A 55 -2.91 8.33 -4.66
CA ASN A 55 -3.77 7.24 -4.18
C ASN A 55 -3.15 5.86 -4.41
N MET A 56 -3.16 5.02 -3.37
CA MET A 56 -2.78 3.61 -3.44
C MET A 56 -4.02 2.73 -3.24
N LYS A 57 -4.43 2.04 -4.30
CA LYS A 57 -5.51 1.05 -4.30
C LYS A 57 -5.04 -0.31 -3.80
N ASP A 58 -5.99 -1.05 -3.25
CA ASP A 58 -5.82 -2.39 -2.67
C ASP A 58 -4.58 -2.51 -1.80
N PHE A 59 -4.39 -1.49 -0.96
CA PHE A 59 -3.26 -1.40 -0.06
C PHE A 59 -3.19 -2.64 0.85
N ILE A 60 -1.98 -3.16 0.97
CA ILE A 60 -1.62 -4.27 1.86
C ILE A 60 -0.48 -3.82 2.79
N GLU A 61 -0.11 -4.67 3.75
CA GLU A 61 1.01 -4.36 4.64
C GLU A 61 2.33 -4.16 3.89
N PHE A 62 3.17 -3.27 4.45
CA PHE A 62 4.45 -2.92 3.83
C PHE A 62 5.42 -4.10 3.67
N ASP A 63 5.31 -5.14 4.50
CA ASP A 63 6.12 -6.37 4.42
C ASP A 63 5.72 -7.29 3.26
N GLN A 64 4.46 -7.17 2.82
CA GLN A 64 3.93 -7.90 1.67
C GLN A 64 4.30 -7.24 0.34
N ILE A 65 4.70 -5.96 0.36
CA ILE A 65 5.21 -5.27 -0.82
C ILE A 65 6.58 -5.84 -1.20
N LYS A 66 6.70 -6.31 -2.44
CA LYS A 66 7.97 -6.76 -3.02
C LYS A 66 8.56 -5.68 -3.90
N SER A 67 9.87 -5.63 -3.99
CA SER A 67 10.60 -4.66 -4.81
C SER A 67 11.90 -5.26 -5.32
N ASN A 68 12.35 -4.80 -6.49
CA ASN A 68 13.70 -5.10 -6.97
C ASN A 68 14.80 -4.40 -6.13
N ASN A 69 14.43 -3.43 -5.29
CA ASN A 69 15.26 -2.84 -4.25
C ASN A 69 14.43 -2.71 -2.97
N SER A 70 14.59 -3.64 -2.03
CA SER A 70 13.78 -3.67 -0.80
C SER A 70 14.18 -2.59 0.22
N VAL A 71 15.42 -2.10 0.17
CA VAL A 71 15.95 -1.12 1.15
C VAL A 71 15.16 0.19 1.11
N ILE A 72 14.72 0.60 -0.07
CA ILE A 72 13.99 1.86 -0.27
C ILE A 72 12.56 1.80 0.28
N LEU A 73 11.93 0.62 0.40
CA LEU A 73 10.53 0.47 0.86
C LEU A 73 10.33 0.93 2.31
N ASN A 74 11.42 0.99 3.08
CA ASN A 74 11.40 1.44 4.48
C ASN A 74 11.59 2.95 4.64
N SER A 75 11.92 3.68 3.57
CA SER A 75 12.06 5.13 3.62
C SER A 75 10.71 5.83 3.56
N SER A 76 10.50 6.85 4.40
CA SER A 76 9.32 7.73 4.32
C SER A 76 9.27 8.53 3.02
N LYS A 77 10.42 8.79 2.39
CA LYS A 77 10.50 9.44 1.07
C LYS A 77 9.86 8.60 -0.03
N THR A 78 9.79 7.29 0.16
CA THR A 78 9.20 6.38 -0.84
C THR A 78 7.70 6.57 -0.96
N TRP A 79 7.03 6.95 0.13
CA TRP A 79 5.57 7.04 0.18
C TRP A 79 5.07 8.45 0.48
N SER A 80 5.95 9.45 0.40
CA SER A 80 5.62 10.84 0.77
C SER A 80 4.55 11.47 -0.11
N HIS A 81 4.32 10.97 -1.33
CA HIS A 81 3.25 11.48 -2.21
C HIS A 81 1.89 10.85 -1.91
N VAL A 82 1.84 9.74 -1.15
CA VAL A 82 0.59 9.07 -0.84
C VAL A 82 -0.23 9.94 0.11
N LYS A 83 -1.43 10.29 -0.34
CA LYS A 83 -2.44 11.06 0.41
C LYS A 83 -3.64 10.21 0.77
N SER A 84 -3.91 9.17 0.00
CA SER A 84 -5.00 8.24 0.28
C SER A 84 -4.60 6.80 0.06
N ILE A 85 -5.05 5.93 0.95
CA ILE A 85 -5.03 4.49 0.72
C ILE A 85 -6.44 3.93 0.79
N ASP A 86 -6.65 2.91 -0.01
CA ASP A 86 -7.88 2.14 -0.09
C ASP A 86 -7.49 0.67 0.01
N SER A 87 -8.12 -0.05 0.94
CA SER A 87 -7.89 -1.47 1.12
C SER A 87 -9.23 -2.21 1.10
N SER A 88 -9.48 -2.87 -0.02
CA SER A 88 -10.61 -3.78 -0.22
C SER A 88 -10.36 -5.18 0.36
N ASN A 89 -9.09 -5.51 0.65
CA ASN A 89 -8.72 -6.84 1.13
C ASN A 89 -9.04 -6.97 2.63
N SER A 90 -9.66 -8.08 3.03
CA SER A 90 -10.02 -8.35 4.43
C SER A 90 -8.91 -9.06 5.21
N SER A 91 -7.69 -9.06 4.68
CA SER A 91 -6.49 -9.57 5.34
C SER A 91 -6.27 -8.86 6.69
N LYS A 92 -5.81 -9.62 7.69
CA LYS A 92 -5.55 -9.08 9.02
C LYS A 92 -4.32 -8.18 8.94
N PHE A 93 -4.51 -6.89 9.13
CA PHE A 93 -3.41 -5.97 9.34
C PHE A 93 -2.75 -6.18 10.71
N SER A 94 -1.43 -6.06 10.77
CA SER A 94 -0.66 -6.09 12.02
C SER A 94 -0.98 -4.89 12.91
N LEU A 95 -0.82 -5.08 14.22
CA LEU A 95 -1.02 -4.02 15.22
C LEU A 95 -0.09 -2.83 15.03
N ASN A 96 1.03 -3.03 14.32
CA ASN A 96 1.98 -1.97 14.03
C ASN A 96 1.62 -1.16 12.78
N LEU A 97 0.55 -1.49 12.06
CA LEU A 97 0.19 -0.79 10.82
C LEU A 97 0.08 0.73 11.05
N ILE A 98 -0.64 1.16 12.08
CA ILE A 98 -0.84 2.59 12.36
C ILE A 98 0.51 3.30 12.58
N LYS A 99 1.44 2.66 13.30
CA LYS A 99 2.81 3.17 13.49
C LYS A 99 3.57 3.26 12.16
N GLN A 100 3.42 2.25 11.32
CA GLN A 100 4.06 2.21 10.01
C GLN A 100 3.48 3.26 9.07
N LEU A 101 2.17 3.47 9.05
CA LEU A 101 1.51 4.52 8.25
C LEU A 101 2.00 5.90 8.69
N LYS A 102 2.03 6.19 10.00
CA LYS A 102 2.54 7.46 10.53
C LYS A 102 3.98 7.75 10.10
N SER A 103 4.84 6.71 10.14
CA SER A 103 6.26 6.83 9.82
C SER A 103 6.53 6.90 8.32
N LYS A 104 5.88 6.03 7.53
CA LYS A 104 6.16 5.85 6.11
C LYS A 104 5.37 6.78 5.21
N MET A 105 4.13 7.12 5.56
CA MET A 105 3.20 7.93 4.77
C MET A 105 2.82 9.22 5.52
N PRO A 106 3.75 10.17 5.70
CA PRO A 106 3.51 11.36 6.52
C PRO A 106 2.37 12.26 6.00
N ASN A 107 2.13 12.26 4.70
CA ASN A 107 1.11 13.09 4.05
C ASN A 107 -0.23 12.38 3.87
N LEU A 108 -0.42 11.22 4.50
CA LEU A 108 -1.65 10.45 4.43
C LEU A 108 -2.80 11.24 5.08
N ALA A 109 -3.79 11.60 4.27
CA ALA A 109 -4.96 12.37 4.69
C ALA A 109 -6.23 11.53 4.74
N SER A 110 -6.30 10.43 3.98
CA SER A 110 -7.49 9.61 3.86
C SER A 110 -7.20 8.12 3.92
N LEU A 111 -8.05 7.39 4.66
CA LEU A 111 -8.04 5.94 4.80
C LEU A 111 -9.40 5.40 4.36
N THR A 112 -9.42 4.41 3.47
CA THR A 112 -10.63 3.64 3.15
C THR A 112 -10.39 2.17 3.50
N PHE A 113 -11.24 1.64 4.38
CA PHE A 113 -11.13 0.28 4.89
C PHE A 113 -12.51 -0.37 5.01
N SER A 114 -12.56 -1.71 4.95
CA SER A 114 -13.78 -2.43 5.33
C SER A 114 -14.05 -2.35 6.85
N PHE A 115 -15.32 -2.43 7.25
CA PHE A 115 -15.73 -2.39 8.65
C PHE A 115 -15.09 -3.48 9.51
N LYS A 116 -14.96 -4.69 8.95
CA LYS A 116 -14.29 -5.82 9.60
C LYS A 116 -12.84 -5.50 9.94
N LEU A 117 -12.19 -4.71 9.10
CA LEU A 117 -10.78 -4.35 9.18
C LEU A 117 -10.55 -3.22 10.18
N MET A 118 -11.39 -2.18 10.13
CA MET A 118 -11.46 -1.14 11.17
C MET A 118 -11.57 -1.77 12.56
N ARG A 119 -12.48 -2.73 12.74
CA ARG A 119 -12.64 -3.42 14.03
C ARG A 119 -11.34 -4.06 14.51
N ASN A 120 -10.61 -4.78 13.67
CA ASN A 120 -9.37 -5.45 14.05
C ASN A 120 -8.25 -4.48 14.47
N LEU A 121 -8.21 -3.29 13.88
CA LEU A 121 -7.23 -2.24 14.24
C LEU A 121 -7.51 -1.65 15.64
N PHE A 122 -8.78 -1.65 16.09
CA PHE A 122 -9.21 -1.01 17.34
C PHE A 122 -9.64 -1.98 18.46
N THR A 123 -9.69 -3.30 18.24
CA THR A 123 -10.21 -4.26 19.26
C THR A 123 -9.16 -5.19 19.89
N ASN A 124 -7.91 -5.13 19.47
CA ASN A 124 -6.83 -5.92 20.07
C ASN A 124 -6.16 -5.17 21.25
N ASP A 125 -6.98 -4.79 22.23
CA ASP A 125 -6.55 -4.16 23.50
C ASP A 125 -6.14 -5.22 24.53
N ASN A 126 -5.03 -5.93 24.30
CA ASN A 126 -4.45 -6.81 25.33
C ASN A 126 -2.94 -6.65 25.54
N GLU A 127 -2.29 -5.61 24.99
CA GLU A 127 -0.88 -5.34 25.31
C GLU A 127 -0.66 -3.92 25.84
N THR A 128 -0.17 -3.90 27.07
CA THR A 128 0.08 -2.81 28.03
C THR A 128 1.11 -1.76 27.60
N ASN A 129 1.32 -1.50 26.31
CA ASN A 129 2.25 -0.46 25.80
C ASN A 129 1.70 0.27 24.57
N GLN A 130 0.39 0.58 24.55
CA GLN A 130 -0.15 1.57 23.62
C GLN A 130 0.33 2.97 24.06
N THR A 131 1.46 3.39 23.52
CA THR A 131 1.64 4.81 23.24
C THR A 131 0.48 5.20 22.32
N ASP A 132 -0.29 6.23 22.67
CA ASP A 132 -1.35 6.78 21.83
C ASP A 132 -0.74 7.24 20.49
N ILE A 133 -0.72 6.34 19.51
CA ILE A 133 -0.19 6.61 18.19
C ILE A 133 -1.38 7.01 17.32
N THR A 134 -1.55 8.31 17.20
CA THR A 134 -2.54 8.97 16.35
C THR A 134 -2.00 9.18 14.94
N LEU A 135 -2.88 9.12 13.94
CA LEU A 135 -2.59 9.56 12.57
C LEU A 135 -3.07 11.00 12.40
N ASP A 136 -2.30 11.94 12.94
CA ASP A 136 -2.71 13.36 13.04
C ASP A 136 -2.98 14.01 11.67
N SER A 137 -2.35 13.50 10.62
CA SER A 137 -2.55 13.95 9.24
C SER A 137 -3.81 13.39 8.59
N VAL A 138 -4.39 12.31 9.11
CA VAL A 138 -5.58 11.67 8.54
C VAL A 138 -6.83 12.43 8.99
N THR A 139 -7.45 13.13 8.04
CA THR A 139 -8.69 13.88 8.25
C THR A 139 -9.93 13.10 7.84
N THR A 140 -9.77 12.01 7.11
CA THR A 140 -10.90 11.26 6.55
C THR A 140 -10.70 9.76 6.71
N VAL A 141 -11.67 9.10 7.33
CA VAL A 141 -11.74 7.64 7.42
C VAL A 141 -13.06 7.21 6.81
N HIS A 142 -13.00 6.54 5.66
CA HIS A 142 -14.14 5.89 5.04
C HIS A 142 -14.18 4.42 5.47
N CYS A 143 -15.36 3.98 5.86
CA CYS A 143 -15.59 2.63 6.33
C CYS A 143 -16.63 1.98 5.42
N GLU A 144 -16.21 1.01 4.63
CA GLU A 144 -17.09 0.24 3.76
C GLU A 144 -17.72 -0.89 4.59
N ILE A 145 -19.05 -0.87 4.69
CA ILE A 145 -19.80 -1.95 5.33
C ILE A 145 -20.03 -3.01 4.25
N ASP A 146 -19.24 -4.08 4.29
CA ASP A 146 -19.51 -5.27 3.47
C ASP A 146 -20.97 -5.69 3.69
N ASP A 147 -21.73 -5.80 2.60
CA ASP A 147 -23.17 -6.02 2.56
C ASP A 147 -23.69 -6.79 3.77
N LEU A 148 -24.63 -6.17 4.51
CA LEU A 148 -25.59 -6.87 5.36
C LEU A 148 -26.17 -7.99 4.48
N LYS A 149 -25.62 -9.21 4.61
CA LYS A 149 -26.20 -10.41 4.00
C LYS A 149 -27.68 -10.31 4.27
N THR A 150 -28.44 -10.11 3.20
CA THR A 150 -29.88 -9.99 3.25
C THR A 150 -30.36 -11.20 4.03
N ILE A 151 -30.81 -10.99 5.27
CA ILE A 151 -31.49 -12.01 6.03
C ILE A 151 -32.80 -12.18 5.26
N LYS A 152 -32.79 -13.06 4.27
CA LYS A 152 -34.01 -13.54 3.63
C LYS A 152 -34.81 -14.20 4.75
N ARG A 153 -35.87 -13.52 5.17
CA ARG A 153 -36.97 -14.11 5.94
C ARG A 153 -37.63 -15.21 5.12
#